data_AF-A0A271KGB5-F1
#
_entry.id   AF-A0A271KGB5-F1
#
_cell.length_a   1.000
_cell.length_b   1.000
_cell.length_c   1.000
_cell.angle_alpha   90.00
_cell.angle_beta   90.00
_cell.angle_gamma   90.00
#
_symmetry.space_group_name_H-M   'P 1'
#
loop_
_entity.id
_entity.type
_entity.pdbx_description
1 polymer ?
#
loop_
_entity_poly.entity_id
_entity_poly.type
_entity_poly.pdbx_seq_one_letter_code
_entity_poly.pdbx_strand_id
1 'polypeptide(L)'
;MGRRAVQPDQVLHGGCRLKYSLLVKVEPDGQPMRLEGRVAWAMKKLIDAGAGGCTPITHPGPRWSDYVFKARALGFVIETEHESHGGQFPGHHGKYILHSEVSVLEEVSA
;
A
#
# COMPACT_ATOMS: atom_id res chain seq x y z
N MET A 1 -9.47 37.02 -15.79
CA MET A 1 -9.62 35.63 -16.27
C MET A 1 -8.96 34.71 -15.25
N GLY A 2 -9.63 34.49 -14.12
CA GLY A 2 -9.06 33.82 -12.94
C GLY A 2 -9.33 32.32 -12.99
N ARG A 3 -8.28 31.51 -12.96
CA ARG A 3 -8.39 30.05 -12.76
C ARG A 3 -8.72 29.82 -11.29
N ARG A 4 -9.97 29.44 -11.01
CA ARG A 4 -10.40 29.04 -9.66
C ARG A 4 -9.78 27.67 -9.39
N ALA A 5 -8.89 27.62 -8.40
CA ALA A 5 -8.32 26.37 -7.90
C ALA A 5 -9.46 25.46 -7.41
N VAL A 6 -9.46 24.22 -7.87
CA VAL A 6 -10.31 23.16 -7.33
C VAL A 6 -9.73 22.81 -5.95
N GLN A 7 -10.48 23.11 -4.90
CA GLN A 7 -10.19 22.57 -3.57
C GLN A 7 -10.64 21.11 -3.53
N PRO A 8 -9.85 20.16 -3.01
CA PRO A 8 -10.34 18.84 -2.70
C PRO A 8 -10.80 18.82 -1.23
N ASP A 9 -11.98 19.36 -0.94
CA ASP A 9 -12.66 19.20 0.34
C ASP A 9 -13.68 18.05 0.27
N GLN A 10 -13.21 16.81 0.29
CA GLN A 10 -14.06 15.72 0.79
C GLN A 10 -13.92 15.61 2.30
N VAL A 11 -14.77 16.39 2.97
CA VAL A 11 -15.15 16.28 4.36
C VAL A 11 -15.70 14.87 4.64
N LEU A 12 -15.07 14.13 5.56
CA LEU A 12 -15.70 13.00 6.25
C LEU A 12 -15.95 13.39 7.72
N HIS A 13 -17.20 13.75 8.04
CA HIS A 13 -17.69 13.82 9.40
C HIS A 13 -18.06 12.41 9.89
N GLY A 14 -17.39 11.94 10.94
CA GLY A 14 -17.73 10.70 11.64
C GLY A 14 -16.57 10.22 12.51
N GLY A 15 -16.70 10.39 13.84
CA GLY A 15 -15.70 10.11 14.88
C GLY A 15 -14.55 9.18 14.49
N CYS A 16 -13.37 9.76 14.25
CA CYS A 16 -12.17 9.02 13.90
C CYS A 16 -11.60 8.34 15.14
N ARG A 17 -11.91 7.05 15.34
CA ARG A 17 -10.90 6.16 15.92
C ARG A 17 -9.73 6.26 14.95
N LEU A 18 -8.60 6.84 15.39
CA LEU A 18 -7.41 6.93 14.54
C LEU A 18 -7.16 5.52 13.99
N LYS A 19 -7.20 5.39 12.67
CA LYS A 19 -6.84 4.19 11.94
C LYS A 19 -5.56 4.53 11.21
N TYR A 20 -4.65 3.56 11.12
CA TYR A 20 -3.46 3.72 10.32
C TYR A 20 -3.84 4.12 8.88
N SER A 21 -3.32 5.24 8.39
CA SER A 21 -3.62 5.73 7.04
C SER A 21 -2.39 6.34 6.38
N LEU A 22 -2.34 6.27 5.05
CA LEU A 22 -1.32 6.89 4.22
C LEU A 22 -1.99 7.74 3.15
N LEU A 23 -1.49 8.94 2.92
CA LEU A 23 -1.74 9.67 1.68
C LEU A 23 -0.53 9.44 0.77
N VAL A 24 -0.77 8.84 -0.38
CA VAL A 24 0.29 8.49 -1.34
C VAL A 24 -0.02 9.03 -2.73
N LYS A 25 1.02 9.21 -3.53
CA LYS A 25 0.92 9.59 -4.94
C LYS A 25 1.82 8.67 -5.76
N VAL A 26 1.29 8.13 -6.87
CA VAL A 26 2.10 7.45 -7.88
C VAL A 26 2.79 8.50 -8.74
N GLU A 27 4.10 8.41 -8.91
CA GLU A 27 4.87 9.33 -9.74
C GLU A 27 4.85 8.92 -11.22
N PRO A 28 5.04 9.89 -12.16
CA PRO A 28 5.22 11.33 -11.94
C PRO A 28 3.91 12.13 -11.82
N ASP A 29 2.79 11.59 -12.29
CA ASP A 29 1.56 12.34 -12.62
C ASP A 29 0.30 11.83 -11.92
N GLY A 30 0.42 10.82 -11.05
CA GLY A 30 -0.68 10.29 -10.26
C GLY A 30 -1.32 11.34 -9.36
N GLN A 31 -2.60 11.15 -9.06
CA GLN A 31 -3.30 11.97 -8.07
C GLN A 31 -3.07 11.42 -6.65
N PRO A 32 -2.97 12.30 -5.63
CA PRO A 32 -2.94 11.85 -4.24
C PRO A 32 -4.16 10.97 -3.91
N MET A 33 -3.92 9.84 -3.27
CA MET A 33 -4.97 8.94 -2.78
C MET A 33 -4.71 8.48 -1.36
N ARG A 34 -5.78 8.38 -0.57
CA ARG A 34 -5.72 7.91 0.81
C ARG A 34 -5.94 6.41 0.88
N LEU A 35 -4.99 5.72 1.49
CA LEU A 35 -5.09 4.31 1.87
C LEU A 35 -5.39 4.23 3.37
N GLU A 36 -6.16 3.23 3.77
CA GLU A 36 -6.50 3.02 5.17
C GLU A 36 -6.25 1.58 5.64
N GLY A 37 -6.06 1.44 6.95
CA GLY A 37 -6.00 0.18 7.65
C GLY A 37 -4.91 -0.75 7.10
N ARG A 38 -5.30 -1.97 6.75
CA ARG A 38 -4.36 -3.02 6.34
C ARG A 38 -3.79 -2.81 4.94
N VAL A 39 -4.52 -2.13 4.04
CA VAL A 39 -3.99 -1.77 2.72
C VAL A 39 -2.92 -0.69 2.87
N ALA A 40 -3.17 0.34 3.69
CA ALA A 40 -2.17 1.34 4.04
C ALA A 40 -0.91 0.70 4.64
N TRP A 41 -1.09 -0.19 5.62
CA TRP A 41 0.02 -0.89 6.26
C TRP A 41 0.84 -1.71 5.25
N ALA A 42 0.17 -2.51 4.41
CA ALA A 42 0.85 -3.33 3.41
C ALA A 42 1.62 -2.46 2.41
N MET A 43 1.01 -1.34 1.99
CA MET A 43 1.66 -0.40 1.09
C MET A 43 2.90 0.23 1.73
N LYS A 44 2.84 0.64 3.00
CA LYS A 44 4.03 1.14 3.71
C LYS A 44 5.17 0.13 3.68
N LYS A 45 4.87 -1.14 3.96
CA LYS A 45 5.87 -2.21 3.97
C LYS A 45 6.49 -2.44 2.61
N LEU A 46 5.69 -2.40 1.55
CA LEU A 46 6.20 -2.50 0.18
C LEU A 46 7.10 -1.33 -0.21
N ILE A 47 6.71 -0.10 0.14
CA ILE A 47 7.53 1.10 -0.09
C ILE A 47 8.87 0.98 0.66
N ASP A 48 8.82 0.59 1.95
CA ASP A 48 10.02 0.46 2.78
C ASP A 48 10.95 -0.66 2.32
N ALA A 49 10.39 -1.76 1.78
CA ALA A 49 11.16 -2.87 1.26
C ALA A 49 11.78 -2.59 -0.12
N GLY A 50 11.23 -1.62 -0.86
CA GLY A 50 11.64 -1.29 -2.23
C GLY A 50 11.71 -2.53 -3.13
N ALA A 51 12.77 -2.61 -3.93
CA ALA A 51 13.01 -3.72 -4.86
C ALA A 51 13.20 -5.09 -4.16
N GLY A 52 13.48 -5.11 -2.85
CA GLY A 52 13.59 -6.35 -2.07
C GLY A 52 12.24 -7.03 -1.86
N GLY A 53 11.13 -6.28 -1.91
CA GLY A 53 9.78 -6.77 -1.70
C GLY A 53 9.50 -7.27 -0.28
N CYS A 54 8.25 -7.68 -0.05
CA CYS A 54 7.79 -8.21 1.23
C CYS A 54 7.26 -9.62 1.10
N THR A 55 7.54 -10.45 2.10
CA THR A 55 6.95 -11.79 2.24
C THR A 55 6.10 -11.85 3.51
N PRO A 56 5.04 -12.70 3.55
CA PRO A 56 4.34 -13.00 4.80
C PRO A 56 5.26 -13.53 5.92
N ILE A 57 6.43 -14.07 5.57
CA ILE A 57 7.44 -14.55 6.52
C ILE A 57 8.18 -13.37 7.18
N THR A 58 8.65 -12.41 6.39
CA THR A 58 9.41 -11.24 6.89
C THR A 58 8.51 -10.20 7.53
N HIS A 59 7.29 -10.05 7.02
CA HIS A 59 6.33 -9.04 7.45
C HIS A 59 4.98 -9.70 7.73
N PRO A 60 4.78 -10.33 8.90
CA PRO A 60 3.58 -11.09 9.17
C PRO A 60 2.33 -10.20 9.12
N GLY A 61 1.41 -10.57 8.22
CA GLY A 61 0.13 -9.91 8.02
C GLY A 61 -0.94 -10.95 7.67
N PRO A 62 -2.18 -10.82 8.18
CA PRO A 62 -3.12 -11.94 8.13
C PRO A 62 -3.57 -12.33 6.71
N ARG A 63 -3.54 -11.40 5.74
CA ARG A 63 -3.97 -11.64 4.34
C ARG A 63 -3.27 -10.73 3.34
N TRP A 64 -1.98 -10.97 3.09
CA TRP A 64 -1.22 -10.18 2.11
C TRP A 64 -1.86 -10.12 0.72
N SER A 65 -2.34 -11.26 0.21
CA SER A 65 -2.93 -11.34 -1.13
C SER A 65 -4.17 -10.46 -1.29
N ASP A 66 -5.00 -10.32 -0.25
CA ASP A 66 -6.18 -9.42 -0.27
C ASP A 66 -5.75 -7.94 -0.30
N TYR A 67 -4.73 -7.57 0.47
CA TYR A 67 -4.24 -6.18 0.50
C TYR A 67 -3.60 -5.78 -0.82
N VAL A 68 -2.81 -6.68 -1.41
CA VAL A 68 -2.18 -6.48 -2.72
C VAL A 68 -3.23 -6.46 -3.83
N PHE A 69 -4.23 -7.33 -3.78
CA PHE A 69 -5.35 -7.31 -4.73
C PHE A 69 -6.07 -5.94 -4.72
N LYS A 70 -6.37 -5.40 -3.53
CA LYS A 70 -6.98 -4.07 -3.37
C LYS A 70 -6.06 -2.95 -3.85
N ALA A 71 -4.77 -3.01 -3.56
CA ALA A 71 -3.80 -2.03 -4.06
C ALA A 71 -3.71 -2.05 -5.60
N ARG A 72 -3.68 -3.23 -6.23
CA ARG A 72 -3.70 -3.34 -7.69
C ARG A 72 -4.97 -2.74 -8.30
N ALA A 73 -6.12 -2.94 -7.66
CA ALA A 73 -7.38 -2.32 -8.09
C ALA A 73 -7.35 -0.77 -8.03
N LEU A 74 -6.47 -0.19 -7.23
CA LEU A 74 -6.23 1.26 -7.16
C LEU A 74 -5.18 1.75 -8.18
N GLY A 75 -4.61 0.85 -9.00
CA GLY A 75 -3.66 1.18 -10.06
C GLY A 75 -2.19 0.99 -9.71
N PHE A 76 -1.86 0.46 -8.53
CA PHE A 76 -0.47 0.16 -8.17
C PHE A 76 0.04 -1.07 -8.92
N VAL A 77 1.23 -0.97 -9.49
CA VAL A 77 1.93 -2.07 -10.15
C VAL A 77 2.70 -2.85 -9.09
N ILE A 78 2.16 -4.01 -8.72
CA ILE A 78 2.76 -4.90 -7.73
C ILE A 78 2.93 -6.27 -8.36
N GLU A 79 4.13 -6.83 -8.32
CA GLU A 79 4.44 -8.19 -8.76
C GLU A 79 4.23 -9.19 -7.61
N THR A 80 3.94 -10.45 -7.96
CA THR A 80 3.98 -11.57 -7.02
C THR A 80 4.92 -12.63 -7.55
N GLU A 81 6.11 -12.72 -6.96
CA GLU A 81 7.03 -13.84 -7.15
C GLU A 81 6.65 -14.97 -6.18
N HIS A 82 6.73 -16.22 -6.61
CA HIS A 82 6.49 -17.36 -5.73
C HIS A 82 7.83 -17.91 -5.23
N GLU A 83 8.06 -17.76 -3.93
CA GLU A 83 9.26 -18.30 -3.28
C GLU A 83 8.93 -19.62 -2.58
N SER A 84 9.69 -20.66 -2.93
CA SER A 84 9.65 -21.97 -2.26
C SER A 84 10.39 -21.89 -0.93
N HIS A 85 9.82 -22.47 0.12
CA HIS A 85 10.53 -22.68 1.39
C HIS A 85 10.55 -24.16 1.77
N GLY A 86 11.68 -24.61 2.29
CA GLY A 86 11.86 -25.96 2.85
C GLY A 86 11.53 -26.01 4.34
N GLY A 87 11.97 -27.09 5.00
CA GLY A 87 11.78 -27.32 6.44
C GLY A 87 10.69 -28.34 6.75
N GLN A 88 10.21 -28.35 8.00
CA GLN A 88 9.21 -29.32 8.48
C GLN A 88 7.86 -29.20 7.76
N PHE A 89 7.58 -28.02 7.20
CA PHE A 89 6.38 -27.74 6.41
C PHE A 89 6.80 -27.07 5.11
N PRO A 90 7.19 -27.83 4.06
CA PRO A 90 7.58 -27.24 2.79
C PRO A 90 6.36 -26.65 2.07
N GLY A 91 6.58 -25.57 1.34
CA GLY A 91 5.51 -24.88 0.63
C GLY A 91 6.01 -23.72 -0.23
N HIS A 92 5.06 -22.97 -0.78
CA HIS A 92 5.34 -21.76 -1.54
C HIS A 92 4.58 -20.59 -0.92
N HIS A 93 5.18 -19.41 -0.97
CA HIS A 93 4.52 -18.17 -0.57
C HIS A 93 4.82 -17.06 -1.56
N GLY A 94 3.92 -16.08 -1.61
CA GLY A 94 4.11 -14.89 -2.44
C GLY A 94 5.10 -13.92 -1.80
N LYS A 95 6.09 -13.50 -2.57
CA LYS A 95 6.87 -12.28 -2.36
C LYS A 95 6.30 -11.18 -3.24
N TYR A 96 6.00 -10.04 -2.62
CA TYR A 96 5.34 -8.93 -3.27
C TYR A 96 6.32 -7.79 -3.48
N ILE A 97 6.44 -7.31 -4.71
CA ILE A 97 7.40 -6.26 -5.09
C ILE A 97 6.62 -5.10 -5.69
N LEU A 98 6.81 -3.90 -5.16
CA LEU A 98 6.19 -2.69 -5.70
C LEU A 98 7.08 -2.12 -6.80
N HIS A 99 6.51 -2.01 -8.01
CA HIS A 99 7.18 -1.42 -9.17
C HIS A 99 6.75 0.02 -9.42
N SER A 100 5.56 0.42 -8.93
CA SER A 100 5.18 1.83 -8.97
C SER A 100 6.13 2.66 -8.11
N GLU A 101 6.65 3.73 -8.69
CA GLU A 101 7.30 4.79 -7.92
C GLU A 101 6.23 5.57 -7.15
N VAL A 102 6.34 5.60 -5.82
CA VAL A 102 5.31 6.15 -4.93
C VAL A 102 5.93 7.11 -3.93
N SER A 103 5.39 8.32 -3.89
CA SER A 103 5.68 9.33 -2.88
C SER A 103 4.66 9.21 -1.73
N VAL A 104 5.16 9.17 -0.48
CA VAL A 104 4.32 9.27 0.72
C VAL A 104 4.19 10.75 1.09
N LEU A 105 2.97 11.27 1.05
CA LEU A 105 2.67 12.67 1.34
C LEU A 105 2.26 12.88 2.81
N GLU A 106 1.61 11.89 3.41
CA GLU A 106 1.18 11.90 4.81
C GLU A 106 1.13 10.48 5.35
N GLU A 107 1.54 10.29 6.60
CA GLU A 107 1.35 9.05 7.35
C GLU A 107 0.74 9.37 8.71
N VAL A 108 -0.37 8.71 9.03
CA VAL A 108 -1.06 8.86 10.32
C VAL A 108 -1.11 7.50 11.00
N SER A 109 -0.43 7.38 12.13
CA SER A 109 -0.53 6.25 13.04
C SER A 109 -1.54 6.54 14.16
N ALA A 110 -2.21 5.49 14.63
CA ALA A 110 -3.15 5.55 15.74
C ALA A 110 -2.46 5.49 17.10
#